data_AF-A0A1Z4UY98-F1
#
_entry.id   AF-A0A1Z4UY98-F1
#
_cell.length_a   1.000
_cell.length_b   1.000
_cell.length_c   1.000
_cell.angle_alpha   90.00
_cell.angle_beta   90.00
_cell.angle_gamma   90.00
#
_symmetry.space_group_name_H-M   'P 1'
#
loop_
_entity.id
_entity.type
_entity.pdbx_description
1 polymer ?
#
loop_
_entity_poly.entity_id
_entity_poly.type
_entity_poly.pdbx_seq_one_letter_code
_entity_poly.pdbx_strand_id
1 'polypeptide(L)'
;MIHKAVQVRIYPSKEQETQLAQSFGCARWWWNYALNKSIETYKETSKGLSRAAINALLPILKKAEDTIWLGDCYSQVLQATTLNLTTLNKREVNQEIDIEKLLPKCTNGLVILGKIFYINLVIS
;
A
#
# COMPACT_ATOMS: atom_id res chain seq x y z
N MET A 1 9.79 32.52 15.37
CA MET A 1 10.83 31.48 15.16
C MET A 1 11.03 31.30 13.66
N ILE A 2 12.25 31.41 13.17
CA ILE A 2 12.58 31.20 11.75
C ILE A 2 13.11 29.77 11.62
N HIS A 3 12.34 28.89 10.98
CA HIS A 3 12.77 27.51 10.71
C HIS A 3 13.58 27.47 9.41
N LYS A 4 14.82 27.00 9.48
CA LYS A 4 15.64 26.74 8.28
C LYS A 4 15.47 25.28 7.89
N ALA A 5 14.98 25.03 6.68
CA ALA A 5 14.94 23.70 6.09
C ALA A 5 16.16 23.52 5.18
N VAL A 6 16.88 22.40 5.35
CA VAL A 6 18.02 22.02 4.49
C VAL A 6 17.60 20.80 3.69
N GLN A 7 17.77 20.87 2.36
CA GLN A 7 17.52 19.73 1.49
C GLN A 7 18.72 18.79 1.53
N VAL A 8 18.56 17.63 2.17
CA VAL A 8 19.58 16.58 2.25
C VAL A 8 19.13 15.39 1.41
N ARG A 9 20.03 14.86 0.59
CA ARG A 9 19.82 13.62 -0.17
C ARG A 9 20.49 12.47 0.59
N ILE A 10 19.69 11.49 1.01
CA ILE A 10 20.16 10.30 1.72
C ILE A 10 20.20 9.15 0.72
N TYR A 11 21.35 8.49 0.62
CA TYR A 11 21.50 7.25 -0.15
C TYR A 11 21.44 6.08 0.82
N PRO A 12 20.49 5.14 0.61
CA PRO A 12 20.34 4.00 1.50
C PRO A 12 21.52 3.02 1.38
N SER A 13 21.81 2.28 2.45
CA SER A 13 22.66 1.10 2.38
C SER A 13 21.94 -0.07 1.71
N LYS A 14 22.67 -1.11 1.29
CA LYS A 14 22.07 -2.32 0.67
C LYS A 14 21.00 -2.98 1.54
N GLU A 15 21.20 -2.98 2.86
CA GLU A 15 20.22 -3.52 3.82
C GLU A 15 18.95 -2.66 3.85
N GLN A 16 19.10 -1.34 3.81
CA GLN A 16 17.97 -0.41 3.76
C GLN A 16 17.21 -0.53 2.44
N GLU A 17 17.90 -0.68 1.31
CA GLU A 17 17.28 -0.95 0.01
C GLU A 17 16.41 -2.20 0.05
N THR A 18 16.91 -3.26 0.69
CA THR A 18 16.19 -4.54 0.82
C THR A 18 14.94 -4.37 1.68
N GLN A 19 15.05 -3.71 2.83
CA GLN A 19 13.91 -3.43 3.72
C GLN A 19 12.85 -2.53 3.06
N LEU A 20 13.29 -1.55 2.28
CA LEU A 20 12.40 -0.69 1.49
C LEU A 20 11.68 -1.50 0.42
N ALA A 21 12.40 -2.33 -0.35
CA ALA A 21 11.82 -3.20 -1.37
C ALA A 21 10.78 -4.16 -0.76
N GLN A 22 11.10 -4.78 0.37
CA GLN A 22 10.16 -5.65 1.11
C GLN A 22 8.92 -4.87 1.55
N SER A 23 9.10 -3.68 2.13
CA SER A 23 8.00 -2.83 2.58
C SER A 23 7.07 -2.45 1.43
N PHE A 24 7.62 -2.08 0.28
CA PHE A 24 6.85 -1.74 -0.91
C PHE A 24 6.14 -2.95 -1.52
N GLY A 25 6.80 -4.12 -1.55
CA GLY A 25 6.19 -5.38 -1.99
C GLY A 25 4.99 -5.75 -1.11
N CYS A 26 5.15 -5.68 0.21
CA CYS A 26 4.09 -5.94 1.17
C CYS A 26 2.93 -4.95 1.04
N ALA A 27 3.23 -3.65 0.88
CA ALA A 27 2.21 -2.63 0.67
C ALA A 27 1.39 -2.89 -0.61
N ARG A 28 2.06 -3.23 -1.72
CA ARG A 28 1.40 -3.51 -3.00
C ARG A 28 0.51 -4.74 -2.93
N TRP A 29 1.03 -5.83 -2.36
CA TRP A 29 0.25 -7.06 -2.20
C TRP A 29 -0.97 -6.82 -1.30
N TRP A 30 -0.77 -6.15 -0.16
CA TRP A 30 -1.84 -5.85 0.78
C TRP A 30 -2.93 -4.96 0.17
N TRP A 31 -2.55 -3.95 -0.63
CA TRP A 31 -3.48 -3.13 -1.37
C TRP A 31 -4.39 -3.97 -2.27
N ASN A 32 -3.79 -4.85 -3.08
CA ASN A 32 -4.54 -5.69 -4.01
C ASN A 32 -5.47 -6.65 -3.27
N TYR A 33 -4.99 -7.28 -2.20
CA TYR A 33 -5.81 -8.16 -1.36
C TYR A 33 -7.00 -7.41 -0.74
N ALA A 34 -6.75 -6.28 -0.11
CA ALA A 34 -7.79 -5.48 0.55
C ALA A 34 -8.80 -4.89 -0.45
N LEU A 35 -8.35 -4.47 -1.63
CA LEU A 35 -9.21 -3.99 -2.70
C LEU A 35 -10.12 -5.11 -3.23
N ASN A 36 -9.56 -6.28 -3.55
CA ASN A 36 -10.35 -7.43 -4.01
C ASN A 36 -11.39 -7.84 -2.96
N LYS A 37 -11.00 -7.92 -1.69
CA LYS A 37 -11.93 -8.22 -0.59
C LYS A 37 -13.03 -7.17 -0.48
N SER A 38 -12.70 -5.90 -0.66
CA SER A 38 -13.67 -4.80 -0.65
C SER A 38 -14.67 -4.91 -1.80
N ILE A 39 -14.20 -5.29 -3.00
CA ILE A 39 -15.05 -5.50 -4.17
C ILE A 39 -15.99 -6.70 -3.95
N GLU A 40 -15.48 -7.83 -3.45
CA GLU A 40 -16.28 -9.02 -3.13
C GLU A 40 -17.41 -8.69 -2.16
N THR A 41 -17.08 -8.10 -1.01
CA THR A 41 -18.07 -7.75 0.01
C THR A 41 -19.06 -6.69 -0.47
N TYR A 42 -18.62 -5.75 -1.32
CA TYR A 42 -19.53 -4.78 -1.92
C TYR A 42 -20.55 -5.46 -2.85
N LYS A 43 -20.13 -6.46 -3.65
CA LYS A 43 -21.05 -7.23 -4.51
C LYS A 43 -22.10 -8.01 -3.71
N GLU A 44 -21.73 -8.51 -2.53
CA GLU A 44 -22.62 -9.32 -1.68
C GLU A 44 -23.55 -8.47 -0.80
N THR A 45 -23.03 -7.40 -0.20
CA THR A 45 -23.72 -6.64 0.86
C THR A 45 -24.13 -5.24 0.42
N SER A 46 -23.71 -4.79 -0.77
CA SER A 46 -23.83 -3.40 -1.27
C SER A 46 -23.18 -2.37 -0.34
N LYS A 47 -22.31 -2.81 0.57
CA LYS A 47 -21.60 -1.98 1.55
C LYS A 47 -20.11 -2.27 1.49
N GLY A 48 -19.30 -1.22 1.48
CA GLY A 48 -17.85 -1.34 1.55
C GLY A 48 -17.36 -1.73 2.95
N LEU A 49 -16.19 -2.38 3.04
CA LEU A 49 -15.57 -2.68 4.33
C LEU A 49 -15.07 -1.41 5.02
N SER A 50 -15.18 -1.39 6.34
CA SER A 50 -14.57 -0.36 7.18
C SER A 50 -13.06 -0.60 7.32
N ARG A 51 -12.31 0.47 7.63
CA ARG A 51 -10.87 0.38 7.93
C ARG A 51 -10.56 -0.63 9.03
N ALA A 52 -11.38 -0.66 10.07
CA ALA A 52 -11.22 -1.59 11.19
C ALA A 52 -11.40 -3.04 10.73
N ALA A 53 -12.40 -3.30 9.89
CA ALA A 53 -12.66 -4.63 9.37
C ALA A 53 -11.52 -5.14 8.47
N ILE A 54 -10.97 -4.29 7.59
CA ILE A 54 -9.82 -4.66 6.75
C ILE A 54 -8.58 -4.94 7.62
N ASN A 55 -8.28 -4.08 8.60
CA ASN A 55 -7.13 -4.30 9.49
C ASN A 55 -7.28 -5.53 10.39
N ALA A 56 -8.51 -5.95 10.72
CA ALA A 56 -8.76 -7.17 11.48
C ALA A 56 -8.36 -8.45 10.71
N LEU A 57 -8.19 -8.38 9.39
CA LEU A 57 -7.70 -9.50 8.58
C LEU A 57 -6.18 -9.69 8.69
N LEU A 58 -5.41 -8.63 9.04
CA LEU A 58 -3.95 -8.68 9.10
C LEU A 58 -3.42 -9.72 10.11
N PRO A 59 -3.92 -9.82 11.36
CA PRO A 59 -3.44 -10.83 12.30
C PRO A 59 -3.67 -12.27 11.84
N ILE A 60 -4.72 -12.50 11.05
CA ILE A 60 -5.06 -13.81 10.51
C ILE A 60 -4.07 -14.16 9.39
N LEU A 61 -3.86 -13.24 8.44
CA LEU A 61 -2.95 -13.44 7.32
C LEU A 61 -1.49 -13.55 7.75
N LYS A 62 -1.06 -12.79 8.76
CA LYS A 62 0.30 -12.92 9.31
C LYS A 62 0.60 -14.29 9.93
N LYS A 63 -0.43 -15.09 10.23
CA LYS A 63 -0.30 -16.45 10.79
C LYS A 63 -0.55 -17.55 9.76
N ALA A 64 -1.08 -17.23 8.59
CA ALA A 64 -1.32 -18.20 7.53
C ALA A 64 0.00 -18.57 6.85
N GLU A 65 0.16 -19.85 6.49
CA GLU A 65 1.41 -20.39 5.92
C GLU A 65 1.80 -19.66 4.62
N ASP A 66 0.82 -19.37 3.75
CA ASP A 66 1.05 -18.71 2.46
C ASP A 66 1.46 -17.23 2.57
N THR A 67 1.14 -16.57 3.69
CA THR A 67 1.32 -15.13 3.89
C THR A 67 2.15 -14.80 5.13
N ILE A 68 2.93 -15.76 5.63
CA ILE A 68 3.76 -15.60 6.83
C ILE A 68 4.81 -14.49 6.66
N TRP A 69 5.32 -14.29 5.44
CA TRP A 69 6.27 -13.23 5.06
C TRP A 69 5.70 -11.81 5.26
N LEU A 70 4.38 -11.66 5.37
CA LEU A 70 3.73 -10.39 5.71
C LEU A 70 3.97 -10.01 7.19
N GLY A 71 4.33 -11.00 8.02
CA GLY A 71 4.75 -10.84 9.40
C GLY A 71 5.99 -9.95 9.54
N ASP A 72 6.96 -10.14 8.64
CA ASP A 72 8.27 -9.49 8.64
C ASP A 72 8.22 -8.00 8.25
N CYS A 73 7.11 -7.56 7.64
CA CYS A 73 6.91 -6.17 7.29
C CYS A 73 6.46 -5.31 8.48
N TYR A 74 6.97 -4.07 8.53
CA TYR A 74 6.59 -3.08 9.52
C TYR A 74 5.08 -2.79 9.47
N SER A 75 4.42 -2.96 10.62
CA SER A 75 2.96 -2.95 10.70
C SER A 75 2.32 -1.63 10.24
N GLN A 76 3.04 -0.52 10.40
CA GLN A 76 2.60 0.82 10.04
C GLN A 76 2.48 0.98 8.53
N VAL A 77 3.29 0.27 7.73
CA VAL A 77 3.18 0.29 6.27
C VAL A 77 1.84 -0.28 5.84
N LEU A 78 1.46 -1.43 6.38
CA LEU A 78 0.19 -2.10 6.08
C LEU A 78 -1.01 -1.27 6.54
N GLN A 79 -0.94 -0.69 7.74
CA GLN A 79 -2.00 0.17 8.27
C GLN A 79 -2.16 1.48 7.48
N ALA A 80 -1.04 2.07 7.04
CA ALA A 80 -1.05 3.26 6.18
C ALA A 80 -1.66 2.94 4.81
N THR A 81 -1.34 1.79 4.23
CA THR A 81 -1.96 1.30 3.00
C THR A 81 -3.48 1.16 3.16
N THR A 82 -3.96 0.56 4.26
CA THR A 82 -5.40 0.48 4.54
C THR A 82 -6.04 1.88 4.69
N LEU A 83 -5.35 2.80 5.35
CA LEU A 83 -5.82 4.19 5.47
C LEU A 83 -5.94 4.86 4.10
N ASN A 84 -4.94 4.70 3.24
CA ASN A 84 -4.94 5.24 1.89
C ASN A 84 -6.10 4.66 1.08
N LEU A 85 -6.33 3.34 1.14
CA LEU A 85 -7.43 2.69 0.42
C LEU A 85 -8.80 3.21 0.90
N THR A 86 -9.00 3.27 2.21
CA THR A 86 -10.28 3.69 2.79
C THR A 86 -10.55 5.19 2.61
N THR A 87 -9.52 6.03 2.56
CA THR A 87 -9.68 7.45 2.22
C THR A 87 -9.97 7.66 0.75
N LEU A 88 -9.39 6.87 -0.17
CA LEU A 88 -9.79 6.88 -1.58
C LEU A 88 -11.24 6.46 -1.74
N ASN A 89 -11.64 5.30 -1.21
CA ASN A 89 -13.02 4.81 -1.36
C ASN A 89 -14.07 5.83 -0.84
N LYS A 90 -13.78 6.53 0.26
CA LYS A 90 -14.66 7.60 0.76
C LYS A 90 -14.76 8.82 -0.18
N ARG A 91 -13.69 9.13 -0.92
CA ARG A 91 -13.69 10.21 -1.91
C ARG A 91 -14.44 9.80 -3.18
N GLU A 92 -14.23 8.57 -3.64
CA GLU A 92 -14.84 8.02 -4.87
C GLU A 92 -16.33 7.66 -4.68
N VAL A 93 -16.86 7.50 -3.46
CA VAL A 93 -18.33 7.42 -3.27
C VAL A 93 -19.06 8.71 -3.71
N ASN A 94 -18.34 9.83 -3.87
CA ASN A 94 -18.90 11.07 -4.41
C ASN A 94 -18.76 11.19 -5.95
N GLN A 95 -18.13 10.23 -6.64
CA GLN A 95 -17.93 10.27 -8.09
C GLN A 95 -17.75 8.86 -8.66
N GLU A 96 -18.59 8.46 -9.62
CA GLU A 96 -18.73 7.12 -10.21
C GLU A 96 -17.41 6.30 -10.32
N ILE A 97 -17.43 5.06 -9.80
CA ILE A 97 -16.23 4.26 -9.53
C ILE A 97 -15.68 3.63 -10.81
N ASP A 98 -14.60 4.20 -11.36
CA ASP A 98 -13.76 3.55 -12.39
C ASP A 98 -12.67 2.70 -11.72
N ILE A 99 -12.90 1.39 -11.64
CA ILE A 99 -11.98 0.40 -11.02
C ILE A 99 -10.60 0.39 -11.71
N GLU A 100 -10.55 0.70 -13.01
CA GLU A 100 -9.33 0.73 -13.82
C GLU A 100 -8.36 1.89 -13.45
N LYS A 101 -8.88 2.98 -12.86
CA LYS A 101 -8.08 4.14 -12.43
C LYS A 101 -7.42 3.97 -11.05
N LEU A 102 -7.74 2.90 -10.30
CA LEU A 102 -7.23 2.68 -8.94
C LEU A 102 -5.92 1.87 -8.90
N LEU A 103 -5.68 1.02 -9.90
CA LEU A 103 -4.44 0.25 -10.05
C LEU A 103 -3.15 1.12 -10.11
N PRO A 104 -3.13 2.29 -10.79
CA PRO A 104 -1.93 3.14 -10.83
C PRO A 104 -1.75 4.08 -9.64
N LYS A 105 -2.73 4.24 -8.73
CA LYS A 105 -2.62 5.22 -7.62
C LYS A 105 -1.64 4.77 -6.53
N CYS A 106 -1.52 3.45 -6.30
CA CYS A 106 -0.53 2.90 -5.37
C CYS A 106 0.89 2.88 -5.98
N THR A 107 1.02 2.84 -7.32
CA THR A 107 2.32 2.94 -8.00
C THR A 107 2.81 4.38 -8.12
N ASN A 108 1.90 5.35 -8.33
CA ASN A 108 2.26 6.76 -8.54
C ASN A 108 2.67 7.50 -7.25
N GLY A 109 2.23 7.03 -6.08
CA GLY A 109 2.74 7.51 -4.78
C GLY A 109 4.20 7.13 -4.51
N LEU A 110 4.74 6.14 -5.22
CA LEU A 110 6.15 5.71 -5.13
C LEU A 110 7.08 6.39 -6.14
N VAL A 111 6.55 7.12 -7.14
CA VAL A 111 7.37 7.75 -8.19
C VAL A 111 8.20 8.94 -7.66
N ILE A 112 7.89 9.47 -6.48
CA ILE A 112 8.68 10.57 -5.87
C ILE A 112 10.06 10.10 -5.35
N LEU A 113 10.29 8.80 -5.18
CA LEU A 113 11.64 8.22 -4.98
C LEU A 113 12.18 7.51 -6.24
N GLY A 114 11.37 7.41 -7.29
CA GLY A 114 11.76 6.85 -8.60
C GLY A 114 12.81 7.67 -9.35
N LYS A 115 13.14 8.90 -8.92
CA LYS A 115 14.30 9.66 -9.45
C LYS A 115 15.65 9.29 -8.80
N ILE A 116 15.69 8.30 -7.91
CA ILE A 116 16.93 7.73 -7.36
C ILE A 116 17.13 6.26 -7.78
N PHE A 117 16.07 5.52 -8.13
CA PHE A 117 16.14 4.12 -8.56
C PHE A 117 15.40 3.88 -9.89
N TYR A 118 15.91 4.43 -10.99
CA TYR A 118 15.68 3.84 -12.31
C TYR A 118 16.75 2.77 -12.52
N ILE A 119 16.54 1.57 -11.95
CA ILE A 119 17.29 0.38 -12.34
C ILE A 119 16.28 -0.73 -12.61
N ASN A 120 15.96 -0.87 -13.90
CA ASN A 120 15.55 -2.10 -14.59
C ASN A 120 14.48 -2.97 -13.92
N LEU A 121 13.21 -2.64 -14.16
CA LEU A 121 12.15 -3.66 -14.26
C LEU A 121 11.33 -3.46 -15.54
N VAL A 122 12.04 -3.27 -16.64
CA VAL A 122 11.66 -3.75 -17.97
C VAL A 122 12.69 -4.84 -18.26
N ILE A 123 12.25 -5.98 -18.83
CA ILE A 123 13.01 -7.22 -19.12
C ILE A 123 12.98 -8.25 -17.96
N SER A 124 11.93 -9.07 -17.89
CA SER A 124 11.84 -10.38 -18.57
C SER A 124 10.42 -10.94 -18.48
#